data_AF-A0A1W1UC09-F1
#
_entry.id   AF-A0A1W1UC09-F1
#
_cell.length_a   1.000
_cell.length_b   1.000
_cell.length_c   1.000
_cell.angle_alpha   90.00
_cell.angle_beta   90.00
_cell.angle_gamma   90.00
#
_symmetry.space_group_name_H-M   'P 1'
#
loop_
_entity.id
_entity.type
_entity.pdbx_description
1 polymer ?
#
loop_
_entity_poly.entity_id
_entity_poly.type
_entity_poly.pdbx_seq_one_letter_code
_entity_poly.pdbx_strand_id
1 'polypeptide(L)'
;MKDRLKKLINDADRELRRNRDLSREQKRDLEDAIEDANKVLKNKNSDRRDLRDAIRDLEDALDKAKNKSSKSEDINKKIEDYIRKNPGQKVGEETLSKKGQYNFLKYIFKINSNLYYQATNKSMASYLMDTTPFIQDSRTMLPLRYVAYALGAEVRWDESTRTANFTKDGLTASIQIDGNTIKMSDGRTITMDTNAVIKDSRTFVSLTNVYKVFEKDQNKIEWDSAKREVTINIVK
;
A
#
# COMPACT_ATOMS: atom_id res chain seq x y z
N MET A 1 14.41 43.23 11.86
CA MET A 1 14.16 41.86 12.38
C MET A 1 12.97 41.82 13.33
N LYS A 2 12.87 42.71 14.33
CA LYS A 2 11.66 42.79 15.19
C LYS A 2 10.35 42.93 14.40
N ASP A 3 10.32 43.72 13.34
CA ASP A 3 9.10 43.85 12.50
C ASP A 3 8.80 42.60 11.67
N ARG A 4 9.83 41.88 11.21
CA ARG A 4 9.66 40.57 10.56
C ARG A 4 9.08 39.56 11.54
N LEU A 5 9.61 39.50 12.75
CA LEU A 5 9.11 38.61 13.81
C LEU A 5 7.65 38.92 14.18
N LYS A 6 7.28 40.21 14.33
CA LYS A 6 5.89 40.64 14.53
C LYS A 6 4.96 40.17 13.43
N LYS A 7 5.37 40.33 12.17
CA LYS A 7 4.58 39.89 11.01
C LYS A 7 4.39 38.36 11.04
N LEU A 8 5.46 37.62 11.32
CA LEU A 8 5.45 36.17 11.38
C LEU A 8 4.54 35.63 12.50
N ILE A 9 4.58 36.24 13.69
CA ILE A 9 3.67 35.93 14.80
C ILE A 9 2.21 36.11 14.36
N ASN A 10 1.87 37.22 13.72
CA ASN A 10 0.51 37.46 13.23
C ASN A 10 0.07 36.44 12.16
N ASP A 11 0.99 36.01 11.30
CA ASP A 11 0.71 34.98 10.30
C ASP A 11 0.53 33.60 10.94
N ALA A 12 1.29 33.28 11.98
CA ALA A 12 1.16 32.04 12.76
C ALA A 12 -0.14 31.99 13.58
N ASP A 13 -0.50 33.07 14.27
CA ASP A 13 -1.79 33.22 14.98
C ASP A 13 -2.97 33.03 14.02
N ARG A 14 -2.84 33.55 12.80
CA ARG A 14 -3.87 33.38 11.76
C ARG A 14 -3.97 31.94 11.30
N GLU A 15 -2.85 31.26 11.09
CA GLU A 15 -2.82 29.84 10.73
C GLU A 15 -3.51 28.99 11.80
N LEU A 16 -3.18 29.23 13.07
CA LEU A 16 -3.77 28.52 14.21
C LEU A 16 -5.30 28.68 14.31
N ARG A 17 -5.82 29.86 13.96
CA ARG A 17 -7.27 30.14 13.96
C ARG A 17 -8.00 29.58 12.74
N ARG A 18 -7.35 29.57 11.57
CA ARG A 18 -8.00 29.22 10.29
C ARG A 18 -7.89 27.73 9.98
N ASN A 19 -6.79 27.09 10.34
CA ASN A 19 -6.50 25.71 9.98
C ASN A 19 -7.06 24.75 11.04
N ARG A 20 -8.31 24.28 10.80
CA ARG A 20 -8.98 23.30 11.66
C ARG A 20 -8.38 21.89 11.57
N ASP A 21 -7.43 21.68 10.66
CA ASP A 21 -6.82 20.39 10.37
C ASP A 21 -5.45 20.19 11.00
N LEU A 22 -4.95 21.13 11.79
CA LEU A 22 -3.73 20.95 12.55
C LEU A 22 -3.85 19.73 13.49
N SER A 23 -2.85 18.86 13.48
CA SER A 23 -2.70 17.82 14.50
C SER A 23 -2.48 18.47 15.88
N ARG A 24 -2.71 17.70 16.95
CA ARG A 24 -2.45 18.18 18.33
C ARG A 24 -0.99 18.60 18.51
N GLU A 25 -0.07 17.89 17.88
CA GLU A 25 1.37 18.17 17.92
C GLU A 25 1.71 19.46 17.17
N GLN A 26 1.28 19.61 15.90
CA GLN A 26 1.51 20.84 15.14
C GLN A 26 0.90 22.07 15.81
N LYS A 27 -0.28 21.92 16.44
CA LYS A 27 -0.91 23.01 17.18
C LYS A 27 -0.07 23.43 18.38
N ARG A 28 0.36 22.47 19.19
CA ARG A 28 1.21 22.73 20.37
C ARG A 28 2.54 23.36 19.95
N ASP A 29 3.22 22.78 18.97
CA ASP A 29 4.53 23.26 18.52
C ASP A 29 4.44 24.70 17.96
N LEU A 30 3.34 25.04 17.28
CA LEU A 30 3.10 26.40 16.80
C LEU A 30 2.74 27.37 17.94
N GLU A 31 1.97 26.94 18.95
CA GLU A 31 1.67 27.74 20.16
C GLU A 31 2.94 28.05 20.95
N ASP A 32 3.77 27.03 21.17
CA ASP A 32 5.05 27.16 21.89
C ASP A 32 6.00 28.12 21.15
N ALA A 33 6.14 27.97 19.83
CA ALA A 33 6.97 28.86 19.01
C ALA A 33 6.46 30.31 19.00
N ILE A 34 5.14 30.54 18.99
CA ILE A 34 4.54 31.87 19.11
C ILE A 34 4.83 32.48 20.49
N GLU A 35 4.72 31.67 21.56
CA GLU A 35 4.99 32.13 22.92
C GLU A 35 6.45 32.58 23.07
N ASP A 36 7.39 31.77 22.60
CA ASP A 36 8.82 32.06 22.69
C ASP A 36 9.21 33.27 21.82
N ALA A 37 8.66 33.37 20.62
CA ALA A 37 8.81 34.54 19.77
C ALA A 37 8.31 35.83 20.44
N ASN A 38 7.19 35.77 21.16
CA ASN A 38 6.65 36.90 21.92
C ASN A 38 7.54 37.29 23.11
N LYS A 39 8.14 36.31 23.81
CA LYS A 39 9.12 36.58 24.88
C LYS A 39 10.33 37.34 24.35
N VAL A 40 10.91 36.89 23.25
CA VAL A 40 12.05 37.54 22.59
C VAL A 40 11.68 38.95 22.08
N LEU A 41 10.48 39.12 21.55
CA LEU A 41 10.03 40.43 21.06
C LEU A 41 9.86 41.47 22.18
N LYS A 42 9.34 41.05 23.34
CA LYS A 42 9.10 41.91 24.52
C LYS A 42 10.38 42.25 25.28
N ASN A 43 11.41 41.41 25.21
CA ASN A 43 12.68 41.65 25.88
C ASN A 43 13.45 42.81 25.19
N LYS A 44 13.77 43.85 25.97
CA LYS A 44 14.53 45.02 25.49
C LYS A 44 15.99 44.69 25.20
N ASN A 45 16.53 43.66 25.85
CA ASN A 45 17.93 43.23 25.73
C ASN A 45 18.14 42.18 24.63
N SER A 46 17.08 41.70 23.98
CA SER A 46 17.22 40.68 22.94
C SER A 46 18.03 41.19 21.76
N ASP A 47 19.05 40.42 21.42
CA ASP A 47 20.02 40.77 20.41
C ASP A 47 19.60 40.27 19.01
N ARG A 48 20.51 40.42 18.04
CA ARG A 48 20.29 39.98 16.67
C ARG A 48 20.20 38.45 16.54
N ARG A 49 20.87 37.70 17.40
CA ARG A 49 20.88 36.24 17.41
C ARG A 49 19.57 35.72 17.96
N ASP A 50 19.12 36.22 19.11
CA ASP A 50 17.84 35.85 19.71
C ASP A 50 16.68 36.04 18.73
N LEU A 51 16.67 37.19 18.03
CA LEU A 51 15.66 37.48 17.01
C LEU A 51 15.74 36.58 15.79
N ARG A 52 16.94 36.11 15.42
CA ARG A 52 17.11 35.18 14.29
C ARG A 52 16.62 33.79 14.66
N ASP A 53 16.98 33.31 15.85
CA ASP A 53 16.62 31.98 16.32
C ASP A 53 15.09 31.89 16.49
N ALA A 54 14.46 32.90 17.11
CA ALA A 54 13.00 32.99 17.21
C ALA A 54 12.29 33.07 15.84
N ILE A 55 12.87 33.77 14.86
CA ILE A 55 12.31 33.80 13.49
C ILE A 55 12.40 32.42 12.85
N ARG A 56 13.54 31.74 12.97
CA ARG A 56 13.76 30.42 12.37
C ARG A 56 12.80 29.40 12.98
N ASP A 57 12.74 29.32 14.30
CA ASP A 57 11.95 28.29 14.98
C ASP A 57 10.44 28.50 14.71
N LEU A 58 9.98 29.75 14.63
CA LEU A 58 8.61 30.08 14.23
C LEU A 58 8.35 29.84 12.73
N GLU A 59 9.33 30.06 11.85
CA GLU A 59 9.23 29.70 10.42
C GLU A 59 9.11 28.19 10.22
N ASP A 60 9.91 27.40 10.94
CA ASP A 60 9.88 25.94 10.90
C ASP A 60 8.55 25.38 11.43
N ALA A 61 8.05 25.92 12.55
CA ALA A 61 6.74 25.54 13.10
C ALA A 61 5.61 25.90 12.14
N LEU A 62 5.67 27.07 11.50
CA LEU A 62 4.67 27.52 10.55
C LEU A 62 4.68 26.70 9.25
N ASP A 63 5.86 26.29 8.77
CA ASP A 63 5.99 25.42 7.60
C ASP A 63 5.39 24.04 7.88
N LYS A 64 5.73 23.45 9.03
CA LYS A 64 5.13 22.20 9.50
C LYS A 64 3.60 22.31 9.63
N ALA A 65 3.09 23.44 10.13
CA ALA A 65 1.65 23.68 10.28
C ALA A 65 0.91 23.81 8.94
N LYS A 66 1.54 24.44 7.95
CA LYS A 66 0.98 24.61 6.60
C LYS A 66 1.04 23.34 5.75
N ASN A 67 1.98 22.45 6.06
CA ASN A 67 2.14 21.21 5.32
C ASN A 67 1.03 20.22 5.71
N LYS A 68 -0.05 20.16 4.92
CA LYS A 68 -1.18 19.21 5.05
C LYS A 68 -0.73 17.74 5.08
N SER A 69 0.50 17.47 4.65
CA SER A 69 1.10 16.14 4.55
C SER A 69 1.04 15.38 5.87
N SER A 70 1.30 16.00 7.03
CA SER A 70 1.45 15.26 8.30
C SER A 70 0.16 14.56 8.79
N LYS A 71 -1.01 15.21 8.74
CA LYS A 71 -2.27 14.58 9.16
C LYS A 71 -2.73 13.51 8.17
N SER A 72 -2.53 13.73 6.87
CA SER A 72 -2.76 12.70 5.85
C SER A 72 -1.75 11.56 5.95
N GLU A 73 -0.49 11.83 6.27
CA GLU A 73 0.57 10.84 6.49
C GLU A 73 0.28 10.00 7.73
N ASP A 74 -0.18 10.62 8.83
CA ASP A 74 -0.61 9.92 10.04
C ASP A 74 -1.81 9.01 9.78
N ILE A 75 -2.79 9.48 8.98
CA ILE A 75 -3.94 8.67 8.58
C ILE A 75 -3.51 7.54 7.64
N ASN A 76 -2.69 7.85 6.64
CA ASN A 76 -2.15 6.86 5.71
C ASN A 76 -1.34 5.80 6.45
N LYS A 77 -0.48 6.20 7.39
CA LYS A 77 0.27 5.27 8.24
C LYS A 77 -0.64 4.38 9.09
N LYS A 78 -1.71 4.94 9.66
CA LYS A 78 -2.73 4.15 10.39
C LYS A 78 -3.46 3.17 9.47
N ILE A 79 -3.77 3.57 8.23
CA ILE A 79 -4.38 2.71 7.22
C ILE A 79 -3.42 1.59 6.82
N GLU A 80 -2.17 1.90 6.52
CA GLU A 80 -1.15 0.89 6.19
C GLU A 80 -0.92 -0.08 7.36
N ASP A 81 -0.88 0.43 8.59
CA ASP A 81 -0.79 -0.40 9.79
C ASP A 81 -2.00 -1.31 9.97
N TYR A 82 -3.20 -0.81 9.68
CA TYR A 82 -4.43 -1.61 9.71
C TYR A 82 -4.40 -2.72 8.66
N ILE A 83 -4.02 -2.38 7.42
CA ILE A 83 -3.96 -3.31 6.29
C ILE A 83 -2.95 -4.43 6.56
N ARG A 84 -1.74 -4.06 7.03
CA ARG A 84 -0.69 -5.01 7.40
C ARG A 84 -1.11 -5.97 8.50
N LYS A 85 -1.93 -5.52 9.46
CA LYS A 85 -2.45 -6.36 10.56
C LYS A 85 -3.62 -7.25 10.15
N ASN A 86 -4.31 -6.92 9.06
CA ASN A 86 -5.53 -7.62 8.64
C ASN A 86 -5.48 -8.08 7.16
N PRO A 87 -4.43 -8.79 6.71
CA PRO A 87 -4.38 -9.34 5.36
C PRO A 87 -5.52 -10.34 5.13
N GLY A 88 -6.17 -10.26 3.97
CA GLY A 88 -7.30 -11.13 3.61
C GLY A 88 -8.61 -10.77 4.32
N GLN A 89 -8.66 -9.68 5.09
CA GLN A 89 -9.92 -9.23 5.69
C GLN A 89 -10.90 -8.79 4.60
N LYS A 90 -12.13 -9.30 4.68
CA LYS A 90 -13.26 -8.82 3.89
C LYS A 90 -13.70 -7.44 4.38
N VAL A 91 -13.74 -6.46 3.48
CA VAL A 91 -14.06 -5.06 3.81
C VAL A 91 -15.36 -4.57 3.17
N GLY A 92 -15.97 -5.39 2.31
CA GLY A 92 -17.29 -5.12 1.74
C GLY A 92 -17.88 -6.34 1.05
N GLU A 93 -19.21 -6.32 0.88
CA GLU A 93 -19.94 -7.26 0.05
C GLU A 93 -21.18 -6.61 -0.53
N GLU A 94 -21.38 -6.81 -1.82
CA GLU A 94 -22.58 -6.39 -2.55
C GLU A 94 -23.26 -7.61 -3.17
N THR A 95 -24.58 -7.70 -3.06
CA THR A 95 -25.37 -8.77 -3.67
C THR A 95 -25.65 -8.45 -5.14
N LEU A 96 -25.13 -9.29 -6.03
CA LEU A 96 -25.32 -9.22 -7.48
C LEU A 96 -26.48 -10.15 -7.85
N SER A 97 -27.73 -9.74 -7.64
CA SER A 97 -28.89 -10.56 -8.02
C SER A 97 -28.95 -10.79 -9.54
N LYS A 98 -28.48 -11.95 -10.03
CA LYS A 98 -28.81 -12.47 -11.37
C LYS A 98 -29.38 -13.89 -11.29
N LYS A 99 -30.64 -14.06 -11.69
CA LYS A 99 -31.25 -15.38 -11.98
C LYS A 99 -30.51 -15.99 -13.17
N GLY A 100 -29.74 -17.05 -12.94
CA GLY A 100 -29.03 -17.76 -14.00
C GLY A 100 -28.16 -18.90 -13.46
N GLN A 101 -28.17 -20.02 -14.18
CA GLN A 101 -27.56 -21.29 -13.79
C GLN A 101 -26.09 -21.38 -14.23
N TYR A 102 -25.26 -20.41 -13.83
CA TYR A 102 -23.81 -20.45 -14.08
C TYR A 102 -23.04 -20.08 -12.80
N ASN A 103 -22.18 -20.99 -12.33
CA ASN A 103 -21.26 -20.74 -11.23
C ASN A 103 -19.95 -20.18 -11.79
N PHE A 104 -19.85 -18.85 -11.95
CA PHE A 104 -18.55 -18.25 -12.17
C PHE A 104 -17.93 -17.84 -10.83
N LEU A 105 -16.61 -18.02 -10.71
CA LEU A 105 -15.81 -17.46 -9.64
C LEU A 105 -14.70 -16.63 -10.29
N LYS A 106 -14.64 -15.34 -9.98
CA LYS A 106 -13.61 -14.43 -10.50
C LYS A 106 -12.84 -13.82 -9.34
N TYR A 107 -11.53 -13.67 -9.54
CA TYR A 107 -10.68 -12.85 -8.68
C TYR A 107 -10.16 -11.66 -9.48
N ILE A 108 -10.42 -10.45 -9.00
CA ILE A 108 -10.08 -9.21 -9.69
C ILE A 108 -9.07 -8.46 -8.83
N PHE A 109 -7.85 -8.29 -9.34
CA PHE A 109 -6.79 -7.57 -8.67
C PHE A 109 -6.59 -6.21 -9.33
N LYS A 110 -6.59 -5.15 -8.52
CA LYS A 110 -6.36 -3.79 -9.00
C LYS A 110 -4.91 -3.40 -8.81
N ILE A 111 -4.26 -2.94 -9.88
CA ILE A 111 -2.86 -2.49 -9.83
C ILE A 111 -2.75 -1.24 -8.97
N ASN A 112 -1.68 -1.17 -8.16
CA ASN A 112 -1.41 -0.10 -7.19
C ASN A 112 -2.50 0.06 -6.12
N SER A 113 -3.21 -1.03 -5.82
CA SER A 113 -4.26 -1.08 -4.80
C SER A 113 -4.07 -2.31 -3.93
N ASN A 114 -4.29 -2.15 -2.65
CA ASN A 114 -4.33 -3.21 -1.64
C ASN A 114 -5.72 -3.87 -1.60
N LEU A 115 -6.61 -3.58 -2.54
CA LEU A 115 -7.89 -4.28 -2.68
C LEU A 115 -7.86 -5.29 -3.83
N TYR A 116 -8.43 -6.46 -3.57
CA TYR A 116 -8.89 -7.38 -4.61
C TYR A 116 -10.34 -7.76 -4.36
N TYR A 117 -11.00 -8.27 -5.39
CA TYR A 117 -12.40 -8.66 -5.33
C TYR A 117 -12.56 -10.13 -5.65
N GLN A 118 -13.47 -10.80 -4.94
CA GLN A 118 -13.98 -12.10 -5.30
C GLN A 118 -15.42 -11.91 -5.78
N ALA A 119 -15.70 -12.26 -7.03
CA ALA A 119 -17.03 -12.14 -7.61
C ALA A 119 -17.60 -13.52 -7.96
N THR A 120 -18.86 -13.72 -7.57
CA THR A 120 -19.69 -14.86 -7.91
C THR A 120 -20.94 -14.40 -8.67
N ASN A 121 -21.78 -15.34 -9.09
CA ASN A 121 -23.10 -15.03 -9.64
C ASN A 121 -24.07 -14.40 -8.64
N LYS A 122 -23.78 -14.45 -7.33
CA LYS A 122 -24.66 -13.97 -6.26
C LYS A 122 -24.14 -12.72 -5.57
N SER A 123 -22.83 -12.58 -5.44
CA SER A 123 -22.22 -11.48 -4.71
C SER A 123 -20.83 -11.14 -5.21
N MET A 124 -20.40 -9.93 -4.89
CA MET A 124 -19.04 -9.46 -5.04
C MET A 124 -18.54 -8.97 -3.69
N ALA A 125 -17.46 -9.55 -3.21
CA ALA A 125 -16.83 -9.19 -1.95
C ALA A 125 -15.44 -8.59 -2.20
N SER A 126 -15.10 -7.55 -1.44
CA SER A 126 -13.78 -6.91 -1.48
C SER A 126 -12.94 -7.34 -0.28
N TYR A 127 -11.64 -7.51 -0.52
CA TYR A 127 -10.69 -8.04 0.44
C TYR A 127 -9.40 -7.22 0.42
N LEU A 128 -8.75 -7.12 1.58
CA LEU A 128 -7.46 -6.44 1.72
C LEU A 128 -6.27 -7.36 1.42
N MET A 129 -5.27 -6.80 0.75
CA MET A 129 -3.92 -7.32 0.62
C MET A 129 -2.98 -6.46 1.46
N ASP A 130 -2.00 -7.10 2.08
CA ASP A 130 -0.96 -6.41 2.86
C ASP A 130 0.11 -5.72 1.99
N THR A 131 -0.02 -5.78 0.68
CA THR A 131 0.87 -5.15 -0.28
C THR A 131 0.12 -4.90 -1.59
N THR A 132 0.66 -4.02 -2.44
CA THR A 132 0.01 -3.64 -3.71
C THR A 132 0.62 -4.35 -4.92
N PRO A 133 -0.19 -4.89 -5.85
CA PRO A 133 0.26 -5.34 -7.17
C PRO A 133 0.85 -4.19 -7.98
N PHE A 134 1.79 -4.49 -8.86
CA PHE A 134 2.42 -3.50 -9.72
C PHE A 134 2.71 -4.07 -11.12
N ILE A 135 3.10 -3.21 -12.04
CA ILE A 135 3.58 -3.61 -13.36
C ILE A 135 5.09 -3.42 -13.39
N GLN A 136 5.81 -4.45 -13.82
CA GLN A 136 7.25 -4.41 -14.05
C GLN A 136 7.56 -5.26 -15.27
N ASP A 137 8.47 -4.81 -16.14
CA ASP A 137 8.90 -5.54 -17.33
C ASP A 137 7.72 -6.01 -18.21
N SER A 138 6.69 -5.15 -18.35
CA SER A 138 5.44 -5.46 -19.06
C SER A 138 4.69 -6.68 -18.53
N ARG A 139 4.90 -7.03 -17.25
CA ARG A 139 4.20 -8.09 -16.53
C ARG A 139 3.48 -7.54 -15.31
N THR A 140 2.31 -8.13 -15.05
CA THR A 140 1.56 -7.88 -13.82
C THR A 140 2.15 -8.71 -12.69
N MET A 141 2.82 -8.02 -11.77
CA MET A 141 3.44 -8.60 -10.59
C MET A 141 2.41 -8.64 -9.45
N LEU A 142 2.05 -9.84 -9.02
CA LEU A 142 1.11 -10.06 -7.93
C LEU A 142 1.81 -10.75 -6.75
N PRO A 143 1.36 -10.51 -5.51
CA PRO A 143 1.92 -11.22 -4.37
C PRO A 143 1.49 -12.68 -4.45
N LEU A 144 2.46 -13.60 -4.44
CA LEU A 144 2.28 -15.02 -4.72
C LEU A 144 1.17 -15.64 -3.86
N ARG A 145 1.06 -15.24 -2.59
CA ARG A 145 0.05 -15.74 -1.65
C ARG A 145 -1.38 -15.53 -2.15
N TYR A 146 -1.70 -14.36 -2.68
CA TYR A 146 -3.07 -14.06 -3.12
C TYR A 146 -3.41 -14.72 -4.45
N VAL A 147 -2.42 -14.85 -5.35
CA VAL A 147 -2.59 -15.63 -6.59
C VAL A 147 -2.79 -17.11 -6.27
N ALA A 148 -1.95 -17.68 -5.39
CA ALA A 148 -2.09 -19.05 -4.94
C ALA A 148 -3.46 -19.30 -4.29
N TYR A 149 -3.90 -18.41 -3.41
CA TYR A 149 -5.25 -18.47 -2.83
C TYR A 149 -6.35 -18.48 -3.90
N ALA A 150 -6.28 -17.58 -4.88
CA ALA A 150 -7.24 -17.53 -5.99
C ALA A 150 -7.28 -18.85 -6.79
N LEU A 151 -6.13 -19.51 -6.94
CA LEU A 151 -5.99 -20.78 -7.64
C LEU A 151 -6.31 -22.01 -6.77
N GLY A 152 -6.61 -21.83 -5.48
CA GLY A 152 -6.86 -22.92 -4.52
C GLY A 152 -5.59 -23.62 -4.03
N ALA A 153 -4.45 -22.94 -4.06
CA ALA A 153 -3.16 -23.45 -3.61
C ALA A 153 -2.77 -22.89 -2.23
N GLU A 154 -2.08 -23.71 -1.43
CA GLU A 154 -1.46 -23.30 -0.17
C GLU A 154 -0.03 -22.82 -0.44
N VAL A 155 0.45 -21.78 0.28
CA VAL A 155 1.83 -21.30 0.17
C VAL A 155 2.57 -21.50 1.49
N ARG A 156 3.79 -22.05 1.42
CA ARG A 156 4.75 -22.16 2.52
C ARG A 156 6.07 -21.51 2.13
N TRP A 157 6.66 -20.77 3.06
CA TRP A 157 7.98 -20.15 2.89
C TRP A 157 9.04 -20.98 3.60
N ASP A 158 10.10 -21.32 2.90
CA ASP A 158 11.33 -21.87 3.46
C ASP A 158 12.38 -20.76 3.52
N GLU A 159 12.68 -20.32 4.74
CA GLU A 159 13.62 -19.24 4.99
C GLU A 159 15.07 -19.65 4.70
N SER A 160 15.43 -20.91 4.99
CA SER A 160 16.79 -21.41 4.82
C SER A 160 17.24 -21.43 3.37
N THR A 161 16.30 -21.72 2.45
CA THR A 161 16.58 -21.77 1.02
C THR A 161 16.06 -20.55 0.26
N ARG A 162 15.40 -19.61 0.96
CA ARG A 162 14.67 -18.49 0.37
C ARG A 162 13.71 -18.97 -0.73
N THR A 163 12.90 -19.98 -0.43
CA THR A 163 12.02 -20.65 -1.39
C THR A 163 10.57 -20.52 -1.00
N ALA A 164 9.74 -20.03 -1.93
CA ALA A 164 8.30 -20.09 -1.82
C ALA A 164 7.79 -21.38 -2.47
N ASN A 165 7.22 -22.26 -1.65
CA ASN A 165 6.56 -23.49 -2.08
C ASN A 165 5.06 -23.26 -2.13
N PHE A 166 4.41 -23.62 -3.24
CA PHE A 166 2.97 -23.50 -3.38
C PHE A 166 2.39 -24.80 -3.94
N THR A 167 1.36 -25.30 -3.28
CA THR A 167 0.88 -26.68 -3.45
C THR A 167 -0.62 -26.68 -3.73
N LYS A 168 -1.02 -27.43 -4.76
CA LYS A 168 -2.42 -27.68 -5.09
C LYS A 168 -2.57 -29.15 -5.48
N ASP A 169 -3.56 -29.83 -4.91
CA ASP A 169 -3.91 -31.22 -5.25
C ASP A 169 -2.70 -32.19 -5.23
N GLY A 170 -1.79 -32.02 -4.25
CA GLY A 170 -0.58 -32.82 -4.09
C GLY A 170 0.61 -32.43 -4.98
N LEU A 171 0.41 -31.55 -5.97
CA LEU A 171 1.47 -31.03 -6.82
C LEU A 171 2.06 -29.76 -6.19
N THR A 172 3.34 -29.83 -5.81
CA THR A 172 4.12 -28.70 -5.30
C THR A 172 4.93 -28.05 -6.41
N ALA A 173 4.92 -26.71 -6.41
CA ALA A 173 5.78 -25.86 -7.21
C ALA A 173 6.65 -24.99 -6.30
N SER A 174 7.93 -24.84 -6.62
CA SER A 174 8.92 -24.16 -5.80
C SER A 174 9.58 -23.04 -6.59
N ILE A 175 9.51 -21.82 -6.05
CA ILE A 175 10.18 -20.63 -6.58
C ILE A 175 11.24 -20.21 -5.57
N GLN A 176 12.50 -20.38 -5.94
CA GLN A 176 13.60 -19.78 -5.20
C GLN A 176 13.72 -18.31 -5.59
N ILE A 177 13.79 -17.42 -4.59
CA ILE A 177 13.97 -15.99 -4.83
C ILE A 177 15.30 -15.72 -5.55
N ASP A 178 15.31 -14.70 -6.40
CA ASP A 178 16.41 -14.33 -7.30
C ASP A 178 16.70 -15.36 -8.41
N GLY A 179 16.00 -16.51 -8.40
CA GLY A 179 15.97 -17.47 -9.48
C GLY A 179 14.95 -17.10 -10.57
N ASN A 180 15.12 -17.71 -11.74
CA ASN A 180 14.24 -17.54 -12.90
C ASN A 180 13.49 -18.83 -13.27
N THR A 181 13.44 -19.83 -12.39
CA THR A 181 12.77 -21.11 -12.65
C THR A 181 11.79 -21.49 -11.55
N ILE A 182 10.68 -22.10 -11.95
CA ILE A 182 9.75 -22.81 -11.06
C ILE A 182 10.06 -24.31 -11.17
N LYS A 183 10.44 -24.93 -10.05
CA LYS A 183 10.68 -26.38 -9.98
C LYS A 183 9.43 -27.09 -9.50
N MET A 184 8.99 -28.10 -10.22
CA MET A 184 7.81 -28.89 -9.89
C MET A 184 8.21 -30.20 -9.21
N SER A 185 7.40 -30.64 -8.25
CA SER A 185 7.55 -31.95 -7.58
C SER A 185 7.46 -33.16 -8.51
N ASP A 186 6.87 -33.00 -9.70
CA ASP A 186 6.84 -34.04 -10.76
C ASP A 186 8.07 -34.01 -11.69
N GLY A 187 9.10 -33.22 -11.35
CA GLY A 187 10.35 -33.12 -12.08
C GLY A 187 10.34 -32.10 -13.22
N ARG A 188 9.19 -31.52 -13.58
CA ARG A 188 9.15 -30.43 -14.57
C ARG A 188 9.83 -29.17 -14.05
N THR A 189 10.42 -28.41 -14.95
CA THR A 189 10.94 -27.06 -14.67
C THR A 189 10.31 -26.08 -15.65
N ILE A 190 9.80 -24.96 -15.13
CA ILE A 190 9.24 -23.88 -15.94
C ILE A 190 10.18 -22.68 -15.83
N THR A 191 10.75 -22.24 -16.96
CA THR A 191 11.50 -20.98 -16.99
C THR A 191 10.54 -19.81 -16.98
N MET A 192 10.75 -18.90 -16.05
CA MET A 192 10.03 -17.65 -15.93
C MET A 192 10.62 -16.61 -16.89
N ASP A 193 9.76 -15.81 -17.49
CA ASP A 193 10.17 -14.67 -18.33
C ASP A 193 10.51 -13.41 -17.51
N THR A 194 10.25 -13.44 -16.21
CA THR A 194 10.52 -12.38 -15.23
C THR A 194 10.92 -13.03 -13.92
N ASN A 195 11.86 -12.40 -13.21
CA ASN A 195 12.30 -12.91 -11.91
C ASN A 195 11.22 -12.74 -10.85
N ALA A 196 11.17 -13.65 -9.89
CA ALA A 196 10.45 -13.42 -8.65
C ALA A 196 11.20 -12.36 -7.85
N VAL A 197 10.49 -11.39 -7.30
CA VAL A 197 11.10 -10.28 -6.53
C VAL A 197 10.51 -10.24 -5.13
N ILE A 198 11.33 -9.83 -4.15
CA ILE A 198 10.82 -9.48 -2.82
C ILE A 198 10.60 -7.98 -2.78
N LYS A 199 9.37 -7.57 -2.44
CA LYS A 199 9.00 -6.19 -2.16
C LYS A 199 8.08 -6.17 -0.95
N ASP A 200 8.26 -5.23 -0.03
CA ASP A 200 7.45 -5.09 1.18
C ASP A 200 7.34 -6.40 1.99
N SER A 201 8.44 -7.16 2.07
CA SER A 201 8.51 -8.49 2.70
C SER A 201 7.53 -9.53 2.12
N ARG A 202 7.17 -9.38 0.84
CA ARG A 202 6.30 -10.29 0.09
C ARG A 202 6.98 -10.72 -1.19
N THR A 203 6.78 -11.99 -1.54
CA THR A 203 7.21 -12.55 -2.84
C THR A 203 6.22 -12.15 -3.91
N PHE A 204 6.72 -11.45 -4.94
CA PHE A 204 5.98 -11.09 -6.14
C PHE A 204 6.45 -11.93 -7.31
N VAL A 205 5.47 -12.40 -8.08
CA VAL A 205 5.71 -13.18 -9.29
C VAL A 205 4.74 -12.67 -10.35
N SER A 206 5.18 -12.68 -11.60
CA SER A 206 4.30 -12.45 -12.75
C SER A 206 3.12 -13.42 -12.69
N LEU A 207 1.90 -12.89 -12.77
CA LEU A 207 0.67 -13.71 -12.78
C LEU A 207 0.77 -14.84 -13.79
N THR A 208 1.25 -14.53 -15.00
CA THR A 208 1.38 -15.48 -16.09
C THR A 208 2.28 -16.66 -15.72
N ASN A 209 3.37 -16.43 -14.97
CA ASN A 209 4.28 -17.50 -14.58
C ASN A 209 3.67 -18.42 -13.52
N VAL A 210 2.98 -17.87 -12.52
CA VAL A 210 2.26 -18.67 -11.52
C VAL A 210 1.10 -19.43 -12.14
N TYR A 211 0.38 -18.78 -13.06
CA TYR A 211 -0.80 -19.37 -13.68
C TYR A 211 -0.45 -20.63 -14.50
N LYS A 212 0.64 -20.59 -15.28
CA LYS A 212 1.17 -21.72 -16.07
C LYS A 212 1.42 -23.00 -15.25
N VAL A 213 1.56 -22.89 -13.93
CA VAL A 213 1.88 -24.00 -13.04
C VAL A 213 0.70 -24.97 -12.91
N PHE A 214 -0.48 -24.44 -12.57
CA PHE A 214 -1.68 -25.24 -12.28
C PHE A 214 -2.74 -25.13 -13.37
N GLU A 215 -2.74 -24.05 -14.14
CA GLU A 215 -3.74 -23.78 -15.16
C GLU A 215 -3.04 -23.47 -16.49
N LYS A 216 -3.15 -24.38 -17.45
CA LYS A 216 -2.48 -24.22 -18.75
C LYS A 216 -3.22 -23.27 -19.69
N ASP A 217 -4.50 -23.00 -19.43
CA ASP A 217 -5.36 -22.18 -20.27
C ASP A 217 -5.33 -20.70 -19.84
N GLN A 218 -4.44 -19.92 -20.47
CA GLN A 218 -4.29 -18.49 -20.20
C GLN A 218 -5.51 -17.66 -20.59
N ASN A 219 -6.48 -18.19 -21.35
CA ASN A 219 -7.71 -17.45 -21.69
C ASN A 219 -8.58 -17.12 -20.47
N LYS A 220 -8.28 -17.73 -19.33
CA LYS A 220 -8.89 -17.43 -18.04
C LYS A 220 -8.32 -16.17 -17.38
N ILE A 221 -7.24 -15.57 -17.91
CA ILE A 221 -6.71 -14.28 -17.43
C ILE A 221 -7.15 -13.17 -18.37
N GLU A 222 -7.76 -12.13 -17.83
CA GLU A 222 -8.15 -10.91 -18.57
C GLU A 222 -7.42 -9.69 -18.00
N TRP A 223 -6.91 -8.82 -18.86
CA TRP A 223 -6.34 -7.53 -18.49
C TRP A 223 -7.23 -6.39 -19.00
N ASP A 224 -7.70 -5.53 -18.10
CA ASP A 224 -8.41 -4.30 -18.42
C ASP A 224 -7.46 -3.12 -18.18
N SER A 225 -6.93 -2.53 -19.26
CA SER A 225 -5.97 -1.43 -19.18
C SER A 225 -6.59 -0.13 -18.69
N ALA A 226 -7.87 0.11 -18.97
CA ALA A 226 -8.56 1.33 -18.57
C ALA A 226 -8.79 1.36 -17.06
N LYS A 227 -9.13 0.21 -16.47
CA LYS A 227 -9.30 0.06 -15.01
C LYS A 227 -8.02 -0.29 -14.28
N ARG A 228 -6.98 -0.73 -15.01
CA ARG A 228 -5.74 -1.31 -14.48
C ARG A 228 -6.05 -2.50 -13.58
N GLU A 229 -6.84 -3.42 -14.10
CA GLU A 229 -7.33 -4.60 -13.39
C GLU A 229 -6.92 -5.88 -14.12
N VAL A 230 -6.54 -6.88 -13.34
CA VAL A 230 -6.36 -8.24 -13.86
C VAL A 230 -7.39 -9.17 -13.23
N THR A 231 -8.08 -9.92 -14.08
CA THR A 231 -9.12 -10.87 -13.67
C THR A 231 -8.65 -12.29 -13.90
N ILE A 232 -8.79 -13.13 -12.89
CA ILE A 232 -8.60 -14.58 -12.97
C ILE A 232 -9.98 -15.24 -12.92
N ASN A 233 -10.37 -15.89 -14.00
CA ASN A 233 -11.62 -16.64 -14.11
C ASN A 233 -11.39 -18.10 -13.67
N ILE A 234 -12.00 -18.49 -12.56
CA ILE A 234 -12.01 -19.87 -12.07
C ILE A 234 -13.29 -20.54 -12.56
N VAL A 235 -13.14 -21.46 -13.52
CA VAL A 235 -14.23 -22.35 -13.96
C VAL A 235 -14.28 -23.52 -12.99
N LYS A 236 -15.42 -23.70 -12.32
CA LYS A 236 -15.72 -24.88 -11.49
C LYS A 236 -16.61 -25.84 -12.25
#